data_AF-A0A8J6Y3C1-F1
#
_entry.id   AF-A0A8J6Y3C1-F1
#
_cell.length_a   1.000
_cell.length_b   1.000
_cell.length_c   1.000
_cell.angle_alpha   90.00
_cell.angle_beta   90.00
_cell.angle_gamma   90.00
#
_symmetry.space_group_name_H-M   'P 1'
#
loop_
_entity.id
_entity.type
_entity.pdbx_description
1 polymer ?
#
loop_
_entity_poly.entity_id
_entity_poly.type
_entity_poly.pdbx_seq_one_letter_code
_entity_poly.pdbx_strand_id
1 'polypeptide(L)'
;MPYEVTRNGETERLELIYRYEEPVFDPSSVADRNLASMIGSQVALNYGLFCREIVFRGPFDRQDRRFLEEYAAHTAREIFAVKFLEPNPFLGDSARNLPNTRRDSWLKARLSFEDDPLDAGEAEWAAPVAGRHAVLSSGGKDSLLTYGMLKEIGQEVHSIFVNESGRHWFTALNAYRHFEKHVPHTGRVWTNSDRVFSSMLNHLTFMKRDWHRVRADIYPVRLWTVPVFLFGALPLMRKRGIGAVSLGCEYDTTVRSTRGGVTHYGGLYDQSRWFDQAMTRWFRSKGWNVLQYSVLRPLSELLIMKMLTERYPELQRLQVSCHAAHVEGDIVRPCGKCEKCRRIVGMLEALGADAGRCGYTPEQIRRCLGELKEKGIHQESAGARHLEHLLAERGVLPSDTPTHPRPEILQVRIDPERSPVDTIPRPLRARLYPIYMEHAAGAVQRAGRRWAEVDLLTDEMLARPHQHETLPPDGSGDRDEVLWGSLTWPDARARLGPTSVALLPVGAIEQHGPHLPLDVDAYDAERLAVEVAERCSNPRPLVLPVIPYGVSYHHDDFPGTISVGPDTLAAMVREIGVNVARQGIDKLIIVNGHGGNGPALHFAAQLINRDAHIFTCVDTGESSDADVDAL
;
A
#
# COMPACT_ATOMS: atom_id res chain seq x y z
N MET A 1 20.73 18.51 5.22
CA MET A 1 21.07 18.87 6.62
C MET A 1 21.39 17.59 7.39
N PRO A 2 22.26 17.62 8.41
CA PRO A 2 22.49 16.46 9.27
C PRO A 2 21.22 16.10 10.05
N TYR A 3 21.05 14.82 10.35
CA TYR A 3 20.11 14.33 11.36
C TYR A 3 20.62 14.74 12.74
N GLU A 4 19.80 15.45 13.51
CA GLU A 4 20.12 15.87 14.88
C GLU A 4 19.21 15.12 15.87
N VAL A 5 19.82 14.55 16.91
CA VAL A 5 19.08 13.89 18.00
C VAL A 5 19.48 14.58 19.30
N THR A 6 18.52 15.27 19.92
CA THR A 6 18.73 15.96 21.19
C THR A 6 18.08 15.20 22.33
N ARG A 7 18.86 14.94 23.39
CA ARG A 7 18.38 14.30 24.62
C ARG A 7 19.07 14.91 25.82
N ASN A 8 18.30 15.32 26.83
CA ASN A 8 18.82 15.92 28.07
C ASN A 8 19.78 17.11 27.85
N GLY A 9 19.58 17.88 26.78
CA GLY A 9 20.44 19.02 26.42
C GLY A 9 21.67 18.65 25.57
N GLU A 10 22.00 17.37 25.42
CA GLU A 10 23.07 16.90 24.54
C GLU A 10 22.51 16.64 23.14
N THR A 11 23.25 17.03 22.09
CA THR A 11 22.85 16.84 20.69
C THR A 11 23.89 16.01 19.96
N GLU A 12 23.47 14.87 19.39
CA GLU A 12 24.26 14.09 18.45
C GLU A 12 23.89 14.45 17.02
N ARG A 13 24.89 14.52 16.14
CA ARG A 13 24.72 14.82 14.70
C ARG A 13 25.17 13.63 13.86
N LEU A 14 24.36 13.27 12.88
CA LEU A 14 24.60 12.17 11.96
C LEU A 14 24.33 12.64 10.52
N GLU A 15 25.23 12.35 9.60
CA GLU A 15 24.95 12.58 8.18
C GLU A 15 24.15 11.41 7.62
N LEU A 16 22.96 11.67 7.09
CA LEU A 16 22.23 10.72 6.24
C LEU A 16 22.62 11.00 4.78
N ILE A 17 23.21 10.00 4.13
CA ILE A 17 23.77 10.11 2.79
C ILE A 17 23.05 9.13 1.88
N TYR A 18 22.64 9.62 0.72
CA TYR A 18 22.26 8.82 -0.43
C TYR A 18 23.21 9.15 -1.57
N ARG A 19 23.88 8.14 -2.11
CA ARG A 19 24.82 8.29 -3.23
C ARG A 19 24.33 7.50 -4.43
N TYR A 20 24.35 8.17 -5.57
CA TYR A 20 23.89 7.67 -6.85
C TYR A 20 25.10 7.53 -7.78
N GLU A 21 25.01 6.62 -8.74
CA GLU A 21 26.05 6.41 -9.76
C GLU A 21 25.96 7.40 -10.92
N GLU A 22 24.88 8.17 -10.95
CA GLU A 22 24.65 9.23 -11.90
C GLU A 22 24.07 10.46 -11.20
N PRO A 23 24.25 11.68 -11.76
CA PRO A 23 23.62 12.88 -11.22
C PRO A 23 22.10 12.77 -11.35
N VAL A 24 21.38 12.86 -10.23
CA VAL A 24 19.91 12.73 -10.16
C VAL A 24 19.23 13.93 -9.48
N PHE A 25 20.03 14.90 -9.02
CA PHE A 25 19.54 16.10 -8.35
C PHE A 25 20.19 17.33 -8.96
N ASP A 26 19.37 18.34 -9.19
CA ASP A 26 19.74 19.74 -9.37
C ASP A 26 19.42 20.50 -8.06
N PRO A 27 20.42 20.95 -7.29
CA PRO A 27 20.20 21.69 -6.04
C PRO A 27 19.41 23.00 -6.22
N SER A 28 19.35 23.56 -7.43
CA SER A 28 18.57 24.76 -7.73
C SER A 28 17.09 24.46 -7.94
N SER A 29 16.74 23.20 -8.25
CA SER A 29 15.36 22.76 -8.47
C SER A 29 14.60 22.60 -7.15
N VAL A 30 13.48 23.31 -7.01
CA VAL A 30 12.56 23.19 -5.86
C VAL A 30 12.06 21.76 -5.71
N ALA A 31 11.64 21.13 -6.80
CA ALA A 31 11.15 19.77 -6.82
C ALA A 31 12.20 18.73 -6.37
N ASP A 32 13.46 18.94 -6.74
CA ASP A 32 14.57 18.07 -6.31
C ASP A 32 14.90 18.24 -4.82
N ARG A 33 14.86 19.49 -4.33
CA ARG A 33 14.98 19.76 -2.88
C ARG A 33 13.83 19.15 -2.08
N ASN A 34 12.60 19.26 -2.58
CA ASN A 34 11.42 18.61 -2.01
C ASN A 34 11.61 17.09 -1.92
N LEU A 35 11.99 16.44 -3.03
CA LEU A 35 12.23 15.01 -3.07
C LEU A 35 13.37 14.59 -2.11
N ALA A 36 14.45 15.37 -2.05
CA ALA A 36 15.55 15.12 -1.11
C ALA A 36 15.09 15.24 0.36
N SER A 37 14.22 16.21 0.68
CA SER A 37 13.62 16.34 2.01
C SER A 37 12.69 15.17 2.35
N MET A 38 11.92 14.68 1.38
CA MET A 38 11.09 13.48 1.55
C MET A 38 11.94 12.22 1.77
N ILE A 39 13.04 12.05 1.04
CA ILE A 39 14.02 10.96 1.28
C ILE A 39 14.59 11.06 2.69
N GLY A 40 15.00 12.27 3.09
CA GLY A 40 15.54 12.54 4.41
C GLY A 40 14.57 12.19 5.52
N SER A 41 13.27 12.35 5.31
CA SER A 41 12.24 12.19 6.34
C SER A 41 11.89 10.73 6.67
N GLN A 42 12.14 9.78 5.75
CA GLN A 42 11.63 8.40 5.89
C GLN A 42 12.17 7.65 7.12
N VAL A 43 13.44 7.89 7.49
CA VAL A 43 14.06 7.22 8.65
C VAL A 43 13.38 7.66 9.96
N ALA A 44 13.04 8.95 10.10
CA ALA A 44 12.43 9.53 11.29
C ALA A 44 11.05 8.93 11.63
N LEU A 45 10.28 8.45 10.64
CA LEU A 45 8.94 7.90 10.84
C LEU A 45 8.92 6.66 11.75
N ASN A 46 10.05 5.96 11.91
CA ASN A 46 10.20 4.85 12.85
C ASN A 46 10.25 5.27 14.33
N TYR A 47 10.34 6.58 14.63
CA TYR A 47 10.65 7.07 15.96
C TYR A 47 9.56 7.94 16.59
N GLY A 48 8.42 8.11 15.91
CA GLY A 48 7.27 8.87 16.42
C GLY A 48 6.69 8.35 17.75
N LEU A 49 6.90 7.07 18.08
CA LEU A 49 6.49 6.49 19.36
C LEU A 49 7.40 6.89 20.54
N PHE A 50 8.65 7.26 20.26
CA PHE A 50 9.71 7.41 21.26
C PHE A 50 10.16 8.86 21.47
N CYS A 51 9.99 9.71 20.47
CA CYS A 51 10.38 11.12 20.52
C CYS A 51 9.25 12.00 21.08
N ARG A 52 9.62 13.11 21.73
CA ARG A 52 8.67 14.17 22.12
C ARG A 52 8.28 15.05 20.94
N GLU A 53 9.22 15.30 20.05
CA GLU A 53 9.04 16.09 18.84
C GLU A 53 9.92 15.51 17.74
N ILE A 54 9.45 15.61 16.50
CA ILE A 54 10.24 15.40 15.29
C ILE A 54 10.08 16.65 14.43
N VAL A 55 11.19 17.31 14.14
CA VAL A 55 11.24 18.54 13.37
C VAL A 55 11.68 18.22 11.95
N PHE A 56 10.85 18.56 10.97
CA PHE A 56 11.15 18.42 9.56
C PHE A 56 11.60 19.77 9.00
N ARG A 57 12.81 19.78 8.43
CA ARG A 57 13.41 20.94 7.74
C ARG A 57 13.52 20.66 6.26
N GLY A 58 12.88 21.48 5.46
CA GLY A 58 12.86 21.37 4.01
C GLY A 58 11.53 21.82 3.39
N PRO A 59 11.52 22.00 2.08
CA PRO A 59 10.35 22.49 1.37
C PRO A 59 9.35 21.34 1.19
N PHE A 60 8.43 21.16 2.15
CA PHE A 60 7.37 20.15 2.11
C PHE A 60 6.05 20.78 1.67
N ASP A 61 5.41 20.25 0.63
CA ASP A 61 4.06 20.67 0.27
C ASP A 61 3.00 20.08 1.20
N ARG A 62 1.73 20.43 0.96
CA ARG A 62 0.60 19.97 1.79
C ARG A 62 0.44 18.44 1.76
N GLN A 63 0.67 17.81 0.60
CA GLN A 63 0.56 16.36 0.43
C GLN A 63 1.67 15.61 1.17
N ASP A 64 2.88 16.18 1.20
CA ASP A 64 4.02 15.64 1.94
C ASP A 64 3.79 15.68 3.46
N ARG A 65 3.35 16.84 3.97
CA ARG A 65 3.10 17.01 5.42
C ARG A 65 2.06 16.01 5.91
N ARG A 66 0.94 15.91 5.17
CA ARG A 66 -0.12 14.93 5.45
C ARG A 66 0.40 13.50 5.41
N PHE A 67 1.20 13.16 4.39
CA PHE A 67 1.82 11.84 4.30
C PHE A 67 2.68 11.53 5.53
N LEU A 68 3.56 12.46 5.93
CA LEU A 68 4.47 12.28 7.06
C LEU A 68 3.71 12.12 8.39
N GLU A 69 2.64 12.90 8.58
CA GLU A 69 1.76 12.81 9.75
C GLU A 69 1.03 11.47 9.83
N GLU A 70 0.32 11.09 8.77
CA GLU A 70 -0.44 9.83 8.71
C GLU A 70 0.48 8.62 8.93
N TYR A 71 1.65 8.61 8.29
CA TYR A 71 2.56 7.47 8.35
C TYR A 71 3.43 7.42 9.60
N ALA A 72 3.72 8.55 10.24
CA ALA A 72 4.28 8.54 11.58
C ALA A 72 3.31 7.88 12.57
N ALA A 73 2.01 8.20 12.48
CA ALA A 73 0.99 7.62 13.35
C ALA A 73 0.78 6.12 13.09
N HIS A 74 0.67 5.71 11.83
CA HIS A 74 0.57 4.29 11.46
C HIS A 74 1.79 3.50 11.92
N THR A 75 3.00 4.02 11.67
CA THR A 75 4.25 3.34 12.04
C THR A 75 4.37 3.21 13.56
N ALA A 76 4.03 4.25 14.33
CA ALA A 76 4.06 4.19 15.79
C ALA A 76 3.11 3.10 16.35
N ARG A 77 1.91 2.98 15.77
CA ARG A 77 0.95 1.92 16.14
C ARG A 77 1.49 0.53 15.81
N GLU A 78 2.01 0.33 14.60
CA GLU A 78 2.58 -0.96 14.18
C GLU A 78 3.77 -1.36 15.07
N ILE A 79 4.67 -0.42 15.38
CA ILE A 79 5.82 -0.68 16.24
C ILE A 79 5.37 -1.11 17.62
N PHE A 80 4.39 -0.42 18.23
CA PHE A 80 3.86 -0.85 19.52
C PHE A 80 3.26 -2.27 19.46
N ALA A 81 2.36 -2.51 18.51
CA ALA A 81 1.64 -3.77 18.38
C ALA A 81 2.58 -4.97 18.12
N VAL A 82 3.61 -4.78 17.30
CA VAL A 82 4.47 -5.88 16.82
C VAL A 82 5.77 -6.00 17.61
N LYS A 83 6.31 -4.89 18.14
CA LYS A 83 7.62 -4.90 18.82
C LYS A 83 7.53 -4.91 20.34
N PHE A 84 6.39 -4.54 20.92
CA PHE A 84 6.20 -4.47 22.37
C PHE A 84 5.11 -5.40 22.90
N LEU A 85 4.10 -5.76 22.09
CA LEU A 85 3.13 -6.79 22.48
C LEU A 85 3.52 -8.21 22.04
N GLU A 86 4.65 -8.36 21.34
CA GLU A 86 5.22 -9.65 20.96
C GLU A 86 6.60 -9.87 21.59
N PRO A 87 7.05 -11.14 21.74
CA PRO A 87 8.39 -11.43 22.22
C PRO A 87 9.45 -10.75 21.34
N ASN A 88 10.20 -9.82 21.94
CA ASN A 88 11.26 -9.09 21.27
C ASN A 88 12.59 -9.27 22.03
N PRO A 89 13.54 -10.03 21.48
CA PRO A 89 14.78 -10.38 22.19
C PRO A 89 15.73 -9.19 22.36
N PHE A 90 15.48 -8.07 21.68
CA PHE A 90 16.29 -6.85 21.78
C PHE A 90 15.89 -5.96 22.96
N LEU A 91 14.69 -6.13 23.51
CA LEU A 91 14.20 -5.33 24.64
C LEU A 91 14.84 -5.76 25.97
N GLY A 92 15.24 -4.76 26.75
CA GLY A 92 15.61 -4.90 28.15
C GLY A 92 14.38 -5.16 29.03
N ASP A 93 14.62 -5.49 30.30
CA ASP A 93 13.56 -5.98 31.20
C ASP A 93 12.47 -4.94 31.47
N SER A 94 12.82 -3.64 31.44
CA SER A 94 11.86 -2.54 31.63
C SER A 94 10.80 -2.42 30.54
N ALA A 95 11.01 -3.01 29.36
CA ALA A 95 10.08 -2.92 28.22
C ALA A 95 9.54 -4.27 27.73
N ARG A 96 10.00 -5.40 28.29
CA ARG A 96 9.59 -6.73 27.81
C ARG A 96 8.16 -7.11 28.17
N ASN A 97 7.58 -6.46 29.20
CA ASN A 97 6.24 -6.76 29.73
C ASN A 97 5.42 -5.48 29.93
N LEU A 98 5.37 -4.62 28.92
CA LEU A 98 4.54 -3.41 29.02
C LEU A 98 3.06 -3.79 29.10
N PRO A 99 2.27 -3.13 29.97
CA PRO A 99 0.84 -3.36 30.03
C PRO A 99 0.20 -2.95 28.72
N ASN A 100 -0.75 -3.75 28.27
CA ASN A 100 -1.56 -3.41 27.12
C ASN A 100 -2.47 -2.22 27.49
N THR A 101 -2.19 -1.05 26.92
CA THR A 101 -2.96 0.18 27.16
C THR A 101 -3.59 0.63 25.85
N ARG A 102 -4.92 0.75 25.84
CA ARG A 102 -5.64 1.36 24.73
C ARG A 102 -5.33 2.85 24.70
N ARG A 103 -5.11 3.39 23.51
CA ARG A 103 -4.84 4.81 23.26
C ARG A 103 -5.59 5.24 22.01
N ASP A 104 -5.87 6.53 21.91
CA ASP A 104 -6.45 7.10 20.68
C ASP A 104 -5.38 7.28 19.62
N SER A 105 -4.16 7.62 20.04
CA SER A 105 -2.97 7.66 19.17
C SER A 105 -1.74 7.04 19.84
N TRP A 106 -0.94 6.39 19.01
CA TRP A 106 0.39 5.86 19.36
C TRP A 106 1.50 6.80 18.94
N LEU A 107 1.22 7.79 18.09
CA LEU A 107 2.15 8.88 17.80
C LEU A 107 2.32 9.72 19.06
N LYS A 108 3.53 9.71 19.62
CA LYS A 108 3.89 10.51 20.80
C LYS A 108 4.61 11.80 20.43
N ALA A 109 5.32 11.78 19.31
CA ALA A 109 6.01 12.96 18.81
C ALA A 109 5.01 13.98 18.28
N ARG A 110 5.15 15.24 18.71
CA ARG A 110 4.63 16.37 17.95
C ARG A 110 5.46 16.49 16.66
N LEU A 111 4.81 16.57 15.51
CA LEU A 111 5.51 16.83 14.25
C LEU A 111 5.48 18.32 13.98
N SER A 112 6.62 18.89 13.58
CA SER A 112 6.74 20.30 13.23
C SER A 112 7.48 20.46 11.91
N PHE A 113 7.07 21.46 11.13
CA PHE A 113 7.67 21.81 9.85
C PHE A 113 8.16 23.25 9.97
N GLU A 114 9.48 23.47 9.91
CA GLU A 114 10.06 24.80 10.15
C GLU A 114 9.91 25.75 8.95
N ASP A 115 9.89 25.21 7.73
CA ASP A 115 9.78 25.98 6.50
C ASP A 115 8.30 26.15 6.09
N ASP A 116 8.01 27.19 5.31
CA ASP A 116 6.69 27.40 4.71
C ASP A 116 6.35 26.28 3.71
N PRO A 117 5.05 25.94 3.56
CA PRO A 117 4.64 24.93 2.60
C PRO A 117 4.93 25.40 1.17
N LEU A 118 5.41 24.48 0.33
CA LEU A 118 5.45 24.73 -1.11
C LEU A 118 4.03 24.82 -1.66
N ASP A 119 3.84 25.70 -2.65
CA ASP A 119 2.60 25.78 -3.41
C ASP A 119 2.42 24.53 -4.30
N ALA A 120 1.16 24.18 -4.54
CA ALA A 120 0.81 23.05 -5.39
C ALA A 120 1.33 23.29 -6.82
N GLY A 121 2.03 22.30 -7.38
CA GLY A 121 2.60 22.37 -8.74
C GLY A 121 4.10 22.69 -8.78
N GLU A 122 4.69 23.26 -7.73
CA GLU A 122 6.12 23.62 -7.72
C GLU A 122 7.07 22.41 -7.68
N ALA A 123 6.55 21.24 -7.30
CA ALA A 123 7.28 19.98 -7.21
C ALA A 123 6.87 18.94 -8.28
N GLU A 124 6.34 19.40 -9.42
CA GLU A 124 5.86 18.52 -10.50
C GLU A 124 6.95 17.63 -11.13
N TRP A 125 6.52 16.47 -11.62
CA TRP A 125 7.36 15.52 -12.34
C TRP A 125 6.93 15.47 -13.80
N ALA A 126 7.91 15.31 -14.70
CA ALA A 126 7.61 15.06 -16.10
C ALA A 126 6.76 13.78 -16.25
N ALA A 127 5.86 13.79 -17.23
CA ALA A 127 5.04 12.63 -17.54
C ALA A 127 5.92 11.39 -17.77
N PRO A 128 5.61 10.25 -17.12
CA PRO A 128 6.41 9.05 -17.29
C PRO A 128 6.36 8.50 -18.72
N VAL A 129 7.42 7.82 -19.12
CA VAL A 129 7.50 7.10 -20.40
C VAL A 129 6.78 5.77 -20.25
N ALA A 130 5.83 5.50 -21.15
CA ALA A 130 5.08 4.26 -21.16
C ALA A 130 6.00 3.03 -21.31
N GLY A 131 5.71 1.97 -20.56
CA GLY A 131 6.45 0.70 -20.63
C GLY A 131 7.77 0.67 -19.86
N ARG A 132 8.13 1.74 -19.13
CA ARG A 132 9.28 1.74 -18.22
C ARG A 132 8.89 1.33 -16.80
N HIS A 133 9.56 0.31 -16.29
CA HIS A 133 9.30 -0.26 -14.97
C HIS A 133 10.57 -0.31 -14.12
N ALA A 134 10.50 0.19 -12.89
CA ALA A 134 11.51 -0.06 -11.87
C ALA A 134 11.21 -1.37 -11.15
N VAL A 135 12.24 -2.16 -10.91
CA VAL A 135 12.21 -3.28 -9.96
C VAL A 135 13.11 -2.90 -8.79
N LEU A 136 12.52 -2.76 -7.60
CA LEU A 136 13.31 -2.54 -6.39
C LEU A 136 14.02 -3.85 -6.03
N SER A 137 15.30 -3.93 -6.38
CA SER A 137 16.02 -5.19 -6.49
C SER A 137 16.83 -5.50 -5.24
N SER A 138 16.50 -6.63 -4.62
CA SER A 138 17.23 -7.20 -3.47
C SER A 138 18.23 -8.28 -3.87
N GLY A 139 18.22 -8.72 -5.13
CA GLY A 139 18.95 -9.91 -5.62
C GLY A 139 18.46 -11.24 -5.03
N GLY A 140 17.35 -11.22 -4.29
CA GLY A 140 16.67 -12.43 -3.82
C GLY A 140 15.70 -13.00 -4.87
N LYS A 141 15.07 -14.14 -4.53
CA LYS A 141 14.12 -14.86 -5.41
C LYS A 141 13.06 -13.95 -6.04
N ASP A 142 12.49 -13.05 -5.23
CA ASP A 142 11.32 -12.26 -5.59
C ASP A 142 11.66 -11.20 -6.63
N SER A 143 12.69 -10.39 -6.36
CA SER A 143 13.11 -9.34 -7.29
C SER A 143 13.69 -9.91 -8.58
N LEU A 144 14.39 -11.05 -8.51
CA LEU A 144 14.90 -11.74 -9.69
C LEU A 144 13.78 -12.30 -10.58
N LEU A 145 12.78 -12.97 -9.99
CA LEU A 145 11.63 -13.45 -10.77
C LEU A 145 10.84 -12.28 -11.36
N THR A 146 10.63 -11.22 -10.59
CA THR A 146 9.96 -9.99 -11.05
C THR A 146 10.68 -9.40 -12.27
N TYR A 147 12.00 -9.27 -12.23
CA TYR A 147 12.81 -8.81 -13.36
C TYR A 147 12.65 -9.72 -14.58
N GLY A 148 12.79 -11.04 -14.40
CA GLY A 148 12.68 -12.03 -15.48
C GLY A 148 11.34 -11.92 -16.22
N MET A 149 10.24 -11.91 -15.46
CA MET A 149 8.89 -11.84 -16.03
C MET A 149 8.60 -10.52 -16.74
N LEU A 150 8.95 -9.38 -16.14
CA LEU A 150 8.72 -8.07 -16.77
C LEU A 150 9.54 -7.90 -18.05
N LYS A 151 10.79 -8.41 -18.06
CA LYS A 151 11.64 -8.41 -19.25
C LYS A 151 11.07 -9.31 -20.34
N GLU A 152 10.62 -10.52 -20.00
CA GLU A 152 10.09 -11.47 -20.96
C GLU A 152 8.82 -10.94 -21.64
N ILE A 153 7.94 -10.26 -20.90
CA ILE A 153 6.79 -9.57 -21.47
C ILE A 153 7.15 -8.22 -22.11
N GLY A 154 8.43 -7.98 -22.44
CA GLY A 154 8.89 -6.86 -23.25
C GLY A 154 8.77 -5.48 -22.60
N GLN A 155 8.75 -5.38 -21.27
CA GLN A 155 8.88 -4.08 -20.60
C GLN A 155 10.34 -3.61 -20.59
N GLU A 156 10.55 -2.29 -20.59
CA GLU A 156 11.87 -1.70 -20.31
C GLU A 156 12.09 -1.71 -18.78
N VAL A 157 12.89 -2.65 -18.30
CA VAL A 157 13.07 -2.89 -16.85
C VAL A 157 14.35 -2.25 -16.33
N HIS A 158 14.20 -1.37 -15.33
CA HIS A 158 15.29 -0.78 -14.57
C HIS A 158 15.40 -1.47 -13.20
N SER A 159 16.34 -2.40 -13.07
CA SER A 159 16.64 -3.00 -11.77
C SER A 159 17.43 -2.01 -10.91
N ILE A 160 16.81 -1.51 -9.84
CA ILE A 160 17.43 -0.53 -8.93
C ILE A 160 17.80 -1.24 -7.62
N PHE A 161 19.10 -1.33 -7.36
CA PHE A 161 19.67 -1.89 -6.15
C PHE A 161 19.89 -0.81 -5.12
N VAL A 162 19.22 -0.90 -3.97
CA VAL A 162 19.48 0.01 -2.84
C VAL A 162 20.30 -0.74 -1.81
N ASN A 163 21.48 -0.22 -1.48
CA ASN A 163 22.41 -0.89 -0.60
C ASN A 163 22.83 -0.05 0.60
N GLU A 164 22.82 -0.70 1.76
CA GLU A 164 23.25 -0.11 3.04
C GLU A 164 24.72 -0.47 3.36
N SER A 165 25.30 0.14 4.40
CA SER A 165 26.69 -0.15 4.81
C SER A 165 26.90 -1.55 5.41
N GLY A 166 25.80 -2.24 5.74
CA GLY A 166 25.83 -3.52 6.45
C GLY A 166 25.91 -4.77 5.55
N ARG A 167 25.96 -5.94 6.22
CA ARG A 167 25.97 -7.27 5.58
C ARG A 167 24.72 -7.58 4.76
N HIS A 168 23.65 -6.78 4.90
CA HIS A 168 22.46 -6.90 4.05
C HIS A 168 22.84 -6.80 2.57
N TRP A 169 23.82 -5.98 2.20
CA TRP A 169 24.25 -5.85 0.81
C TRP A 169 24.72 -7.17 0.18
N PHE A 170 25.20 -8.13 0.98
CA PHE A 170 25.73 -9.39 0.45
C PHE A 170 24.65 -10.21 -0.25
N THR A 171 23.38 -10.11 0.17
CA THR A 171 22.27 -10.83 -0.48
C THR A 171 22.05 -10.38 -1.92
N ALA A 172 22.39 -9.13 -2.23
CA ALA A 172 22.19 -8.53 -3.54
C ALA A 172 23.44 -8.56 -4.43
N LEU A 173 24.62 -8.73 -3.83
CA LEU A 173 25.90 -8.46 -4.50
C LEU A 173 26.17 -9.36 -5.72
N ASN A 174 25.79 -10.65 -5.67
CA ASN A 174 25.92 -11.54 -6.83
C ASN A 174 25.06 -11.06 -8.00
N ALA A 175 23.78 -10.79 -7.74
CA ALA A 175 22.85 -10.28 -8.73
C ALA A 175 23.27 -8.91 -9.27
N TYR A 176 23.69 -7.99 -8.40
CA TYR A 176 24.17 -6.67 -8.79
C TYR A 176 25.39 -6.76 -9.72
N ARG A 177 26.44 -7.52 -9.35
CA ARG A 177 27.64 -7.68 -10.18
C ARG A 177 27.32 -8.27 -11.55
N HIS A 178 26.35 -9.17 -11.62
CA HIS A 178 25.89 -9.72 -12.88
C HIS A 178 25.12 -8.68 -13.69
N PHE A 179 24.15 -7.99 -13.09
CA PHE A 179 23.31 -7.03 -13.78
C PHE A 179 24.05 -5.76 -14.21
N GLU A 180 24.95 -5.24 -13.40
CA GLU A 180 25.83 -4.12 -13.76
C GLU A 180 26.60 -4.39 -15.06
N LYS A 181 26.99 -5.63 -15.30
CA LYS A 181 27.75 -6.04 -16.49
C LYS A 181 26.89 -6.42 -17.69
N HIS A 182 25.70 -6.98 -17.48
CA HIS A 182 24.94 -7.66 -18.54
C HIS A 182 23.51 -7.13 -18.75
N VAL A 183 23.00 -6.30 -17.83
CA VAL A 183 21.62 -5.81 -17.88
C VAL A 183 21.60 -4.29 -17.99
N PRO A 184 21.04 -3.76 -19.10
CA PRO A 184 21.01 -2.33 -19.32
C PRO A 184 20.18 -1.64 -18.25
N HIS A 185 20.51 -0.38 -18.00
CA HIS A 185 19.81 0.48 -17.05
C HIS A 185 19.73 -0.06 -15.61
N THR A 186 20.61 -0.99 -15.23
CA THR A 186 20.86 -1.31 -13.82
C THR A 186 21.23 -0.03 -13.08
N GLY A 187 20.60 0.23 -11.94
CA GLY A 187 20.90 1.38 -11.08
C GLY A 187 21.31 0.93 -9.70
N ARG A 188 22.18 1.70 -9.04
CA ARG A 188 22.51 1.53 -7.63
C ARG A 188 22.34 2.82 -6.86
N VAL A 189 21.82 2.68 -5.64
CA VAL A 189 21.74 3.74 -4.64
C VAL A 189 22.39 3.23 -3.36
N TRP A 190 23.49 3.85 -2.95
CA TRP A 190 24.09 3.57 -1.65
C TRP A 190 23.50 4.50 -0.60
N THR A 191 23.15 3.97 0.57
CA THR A 191 22.70 4.76 1.71
C THR A 191 23.35 4.30 3.02
N ASN A 192 23.46 5.20 3.99
CA ASN A 192 23.92 4.88 5.34
C ASN A 192 22.79 4.95 6.39
N SER A 193 21.53 4.79 5.97
CA SER A 193 20.35 4.72 6.86
C SER A 193 20.53 3.73 8.02
N ASP A 194 21.22 2.61 7.78
CA ASP A 194 21.55 1.61 8.80
C ASP A 194 22.36 2.17 9.98
N ARG A 195 23.22 3.17 9.74
CA ARG A 195 23.97 3.87 10.79
C ARG A 195 23.08 4.78 11.61
N VAL A 196 22.16 5.51 10.97
CA VAL A 196 21.18 6.35 11.67
C VAL A 196 20.27 5.49 12.55
N PHE A 197 19.77 4.38 12.01
CA PHE A 197 18.99 3.42 12.78
C PHE A 197 19.77 2.89 13.98
N SER A 198 21.04 2.54 13.80
CA SER A 198 21.89 2.01 14.87
C SER A 198 22.20 3.06 15.95
N SER A 199 22.47 4.31 15.56
CA SER A 199 22.67 5.40 16.52
C SER A 199 21.40 5.65 17.32
N MET A 200 20.24 5.71 16.68
CA MET A 200 18.96 5.85 17.38
C MET A 200 18.72 4.76 18.43
N LEU A 201 19.12 3.51 18.17
CA LEU A 201 19.01 2.44 19.18
C LEU A 201 19.85 2.71 20.43
N ASN A 202 20.99 3.40 20.32
CA ASN A 202 21.81 3.77 21.47
C ASN A 202 21.13 4.83 22.36
N HIS A 203 20.23 5.64 21.79
CA HIS A 203 19.45 6.62 22.54
C HIS A 203 18.26 6.02 23.28
N LEU A 204 17.81 4.83 22.90
CA LEU A 204 16.65 4.15 23.49
C LEU A 204 17.06 3.33 24.73
N THR A 205 16.80 3.88 25.93
CA THR A 205 17.24 3.28 27.21
C THR A 205 16.63 1.93 27.54
N PHE A 206 15.51 1.59 26.92
CA PHE A 206 14.83 0.32 27.10
C PHE A 206 15.43 -0.81 26.24
N MET A 207 16.38 -0.51 25.38
CA MET A 207 17.11 -1.51 24.59
C MET A 207 18.16 -2.21 25.45
N LYS A 208 18.42 -3.48 25.18
CA LYS A 208 19.60 -4.16 25.74
C LYS A 208 20.87 -3.43 25.32
N ARG A 209 21.80 -3.22 26.26
CA ARG A 209 23.10 -2.58 25.96
C ARG A 209 23.92 -3.35 24.93
N ASP A 210 23.76 -4.67 24.88
CA ASP A 210 24.42 -5.58 23.95
C ASP A 210 23.53 -6.01 22.77
N TRP A 211 22.54 -5.18 22.40
CA TRP A 211 21.58 -5.46 21.31
C TRP A 211 22.26 -5.93 20.00
N HIS A 212 23.46 -5.42 19.70
CA HIS A 212 24.25 -5.76 18.50
C HIS A 212 24.74 -7.23 18.48
N ARG A 213 24.75 -7.91 19.63
CA ARG A 213 25.11 -9.33 19.76
C ARG A 213 23.90 -10.25 19.58
N VAL A 214 22.68 -9.72 19.71
CA VAL A 214 21.45 -10.49 19.56
C VAL A 214 21.30 -10.92 18.10
N ARG A 215 21.15 -12.23 17.88
CA ARG A 215 20.89 -12.82 16.56
C ARG A 215 19.41 -13.16 16.47
N ALA A 216 18.67 -12.39 15.68
CA ALA A 216 17.27 -12.61 15.38
C ALA A 216 16.98 -12.17 13.95
N ASP A 217 15.96 -12.78 13.32
CA ASP A 217 15.52 -12.46 11.96
C ASP A 217 14.54 -11.27 11.90
N ILE A 218 14.52 -10.43 12.94
CA ILE A 218 13.72 -9.21 13.03
C ILE A 218 14.60 -8.01 13.37
N TYR A 219 14.18 -6.82 12.93
CA TYR A 219 14.78 -5.58 13.41
C TYR A 219 14.34 -5.24 14.85
N PRO A 220 15.16 -4.52 15.63
CA PRO A 220 14.89 -4.27 17.05
C PRO A 220 13.58 -3.51 17.32
N VAL A 221 13.38 -2.37 16.65
CA VAL A 221 12.14 -1.57 16.77
C VAL A 221 11.59 -1.07 15.44
N ARG A 222 12.43 -0.88 14.42
CA ARG A 222 11.98 -0.34 13.11
C ARG A 222 11.10 -1.31 12.34
N LEU A 223 10.13 -0.76 11.61
CA LEU A 223 9.21 -1.47 10.72
C LEU A 223 9.00 -0.76 9.38
N TRP A 224 9.20 0.56 9.30
CA TRP A 224 9.11 1.35 8.05
C TRP A 224 10.45 1.31 7.33
N THR A 225 10.69 0.25 6.53
CA THR A 225 12.01 -0.02 5.91
C THR A 225 11.94 0.02 4.39
N VAL A 226 10.95 -0.63 3.77
CA VAL A 226 10.77 -0.58 2.31
C VAL A 226 10.67 0.86 1.79
N PRO A 227 9.97 1.80 2.46
CA PRO A 227 9.84 3.16 1.97
C PRO A 227 11.16 3.92 1.95
N VAL A 228 12.10 3.62 2.88
CA VAL A 228 13.45 4.19 2.86
C VAL A 228 14.15 3.87 1.54
N PHE A 229 13.99 2.63 1.05
CA PHE A 229 14.58 2.20 -0.22
C PHE A 229 13.79 2.70 -1.43
N LEU A 230 12.46 2.67 -1.36
CA LEU A 230 11.59 3.20 -2.42
C LEU A 230 11.89 4.68 -2.68
N PHE A 231 11.87 5.52 -1.64
CA PHE A 231 12.18 6.94 -1.76
C PHE A 231 13.61 7.17 -2.24
N GLY A 232 14.57 6.34 -1.81
CA GLY A 232 15.92 6.35 -2.36
C GLY A 232 15.99 6.04 -3.86
N ALA A 233 15.07 5.25 -4.40
CA ALA A 233 15.01 4.93 -5.83
C ALA A 233 14.30 6.02 -6.68
N LEU A 234 13.44 6.84 -6.07
CA LEU A 234 12.63 7.84 -6.76
C LEU A 234 13.44 8.83 -7.62
N PRO A 235 14.63 9.35 -7.22
CA PRO A 235 15.41 10.24 -8.07
C PRO A 235 15.86 9.59 -9.39
N LEU A 236 16.22 8.30 -9.36
CA LEU A 236 16.52 7.54 -10.57
C LEU A 236 15.27 7.35 -11.43
N MET A 237 14.14 7.04 -10.80
CA MET A 237 12.87 6.90 -11.52
C MET A 237 12.46 8.19 -12.21
N ARG A 238 12.54 9.32 -11.51
CA ARG A 238 12.24 10.65 -12.05
C ARG A 238 13.14 10.97 -13.25
N LYS A 239 14.46 10.85 -13.09
CA LYS A 239 15.43 11.13 -14.15
C LYS A 239 15.21 10.25 -15.39
N ARG A 240 14.87 8.98 -15.19
CA ARG A 240 14.71 7.99 -16.25
C ARG A 240 13.27 7.92 -16.80
N GLY A 241 12.36 8.77 -16.33
CA GLY A 241 10.96 8.79 -16.77
C GLY A 241 10.23 7.47 -16.50
N ILE A 242 10.49 6.84 -15.35
CA ILE A 242 9.89 5.55 -14.98
C ILE A 242 8.53 5.79 -14.32
N GLY A 243 7.45 5.25 -14.90
CA GLY A 243 6.08 5.45 -14.43
C GLY A 243 5.52 4.34 -13.56
N ALA A 244 6.27 3.26 -13.37
CA ALA A 244 5.79 2.10 -12.67
C ALA A 244 6.91 1.47 -11.83
N VAL A 245 6.61 1.05 -10.60
CA VAL A 245 7.54 0.35 -9.71
C VAL A 245 6.91 -0.93 -9.19
N SER A 246 7.60 -2.05 -9.40
CA SER A 246 7.22 -3.34 -8.85
C SER A 246 8.05 -3.65 -7.61
N LEU A 247 7.36 -3.93 -6.50
CA LEU A 247 7.97 -4.50 -5.30
C LEU A 247 7.87 -6.02 -5.33
N GLY A 248 8.83 -6.71 -4.72
CA GLY A 248 8.84 -8.18 -4.61
C GLY A 248 7.93 -8.71 -3.50
N CYS A 249 6.65 -8.30 -3.49
CA CYS A 249 5.71 -8.61 -2.42
C CYS A 249 4.74 -9.72 -2.81
N GLU A 250 4.81 -10.85 -2.12
CA GLU A 250 4.05 -12.06 -2.43
C GLU A 250 2.70 -12.14 -1.68
N TYR A 251 2.01 -13.27 -1.79
CA TYR A 251 0.64 -13.45 -1.28
C TYR A 251 0.48 -13.24 0.23
N ASP A 252 1.44 -13.70 1.03
CA ASP A 252 1.35 -13.68 2.49
C ASP A 252 1.79 -12.36 3.14
N THR A 253 2.21 -11.37 2.34
CA THR A 253 2.61 -10.04 2.85
C THR A 253 1.44 -9.07 3.06
N THR A 254 0.21 -9.48 2.73
CA THR A 254 -1.00 -8.69 2.98
C THR A 254 -1.80 -9.31 4.13
N VAL A 255 -1.60 -8.76 5.33
CA VAL A 255 -2.23 -9.26 6.56
C VAL A 255 -2.78 -8.12 7.40
N ARG A 256 -3.98 -8.31 7.95
CA ARG A 256 -4.51 -7.54 9.09
C ARG A 256 -4.70 -8.48 10.27
N SER A 257 -4.36 -7.99 11.46
CA SER A 257 -4.46 -8.75 12.71
C SER A 257 -4.82 -7.82 13.86
N THR A 258 -5.28 -8.39 14.97
CA THR A 258 -5.55 -7.66 16.20
C THR A 258 -4.81 -8.32 17.36
N ARG A 259 -3.98 -7.54 18.06
CA ARG A 259 -3.24 -8.01 19.24
C ARG A 259 -3.40 -7.01 20.37
N GLY A 260 -3.79 -7.49 21.56
CA GLY A 260 -4.10 -6.59 22.67
C GLY A 260 -5.19 -5.57 22.34
N GLY A 261 -6.14 -5.88 21.46
CA GLY A 261 -7.15 -4.92 21.00
C GLY A 261 -6.63 -3.83 20.05
N VAL A 262 -5.34 -3.86 19.67
CA VAL A 262 -4.76 -2.97 18.66
C VAL A 262 -4.81 -3.65 17.30
N THR A 263 -5.53 -3.06 16.35
CA THR A 263 -5.56 -3.53 14.96
C THR A 263 -4.30 -3.06 14.24
N HIS A 264 -3.63 -3.98 13.54
CA HIS A 264 -2.33 -3.75 12.91
C HIS A 264 -2.13 -4.64 11.67
N TYR A 265 -1.05 -4.42 10.93
CA TYR A 265 -0.73 -5.09 9.66
C TYR A 265 0.31 -6.21 9.80
N GLY A 266 0.46 -6.78 11.00
CA GLY A 266 1.48 -7.79 11.27
C GLY A 266 2.93 -7.28 11.11
N GLY A 267 3.15 -5.96 11.05
CA GLY A 267 4.46 -5.38 10.77
C GLY A 267 4.87 -5.47 9.30
N LEU A 268 3.92 -5.75 8.40
CA LEU A 268 4.14 -5.93 6.96
C LEU A 268 3.37 -4.90 6.13
N TYR A 269 2.94 -3.79 6.74
CA TYR A 269 2.20 -2.74 6.03
C TYR A 269 2.96 -2.30 4.77
N ASP A 270 4.27 -2.02 4.89
CA ASP A 270 5.13 -1.55 3.80
C ASP A 270 5.46 -2.60 2.72
N GLN A 271 4.87 -3.80 2.83
CA GLN A 271 4.94 -4.89 1.86
C GLN A 271 3.55 -5.34 1.40
N SER A 272 2.49 -4.70 1.90
CA SER A 272 1.11 -5.07 1.63
C SER A 272 0.56 -4.36 0.40
N ARG A 273 -0.54 -4.86 -0.17
CA ARG A 273 -1.24 -4.15 -1.25
C ARG A 273 -1.79 -2.78 -0.81
N TRP A 274 -2.07 -2.61 0.49
CA TRP A 274 -2.57 -1.33 1.02
C TRP A 274 -1.50 -0.26 0.95
N PHE A 275 -0.23 -0.64 1.06
CA PHE A 275 0.88 0.28 0.85
C PHE A 275 1.06 0.61 -0.63
N ASP A 276 0.97 -0.38 -1.54
CA ASP A 276 0.97 -0.13 -2.99
C ASP A 276 -0.11 0.88 -3.38
N GLN A 277 -1.33 0.69 -2.85
CA GLN A 277 -2.45 1.59 -3.09
C GLN A 277 -2.20 2.99 -2.55
N ALA A 278 -1.68 3.08 -1.34
CA ALA A 278 -1.51 4.36 -0.69
C ALA A 278 -0.34 5.16 -1.28
N MET A 279 0.76 4.52 -1.64
CA MET A 279 1.85 5.15 -2.40
C MET A 279 1.37 5.61 -3.77
N THR A 280 0.61 4.78 -4.50
CA THR A 280 0.04 5.17 -5.81
C THR A 280 -0.87 6.39 -5.68
N ARG A 281 -1.73 6.45 -4.65
CA ARG A 281 -2.57 7.64 -4.39
C ARG A 281 -1.73 8.87 -4.06
N TRP A 282 -0.70 8.72 -3.25
CA TRP A 282 0.19 9.83 -2.90
C TRP A 282 0.95 10.35 -4.13
N PHE A 283 1.53 9.47 -4.95
CA PHE A 283 2.19 9.84 -6.20
C PHE A 283 1.26 10.62 -7.14
N ARG A 284 -0.02 10.21 -7.23
CA ARG A 284 -1.03 10.92 -8.02
C ARG A 284 -1.41 12.26 -7.46
N SER A 285 -1.58 12.36 -6.14
CA SER A 285 -1.85 13.65 -5.50
C SER A 285 -0.72 14.66 -5.70
N LYS A 286 0.50 14.17 -5.98
CA LYS A 286 1.68 14.97 -6.33
C LYS A 286 1.81 15.23 -7.85
N GLY A 287 0.91 14.69 -8.68
CA GLY A 287 0.96 14.80 -10.13
C GLY A 287 2.02 13.91 -10.82
N TRP A 288 2.65 12.98 -10.10
CA TRP A 288 3.80 12.22 -10.61
C TRP A 288 3.45 11.07 -11.55
N ASN A 289 2.17 10.65 -11.55
CA ASN A 289 1.66 9.56 -12.38
C ASN A 289 2.45 8.24 -12.24
N VAL A 290 3.03 8.00 -11.06
CA VAL A 290 3.75 6.76 -10.74
C VAL A 290 2.78 5.72 -10.17
N LEU A 291 2.87 4.49 -10.66
CA LEU A 291 2.12 3.33 -10.18
C LEU A 291 3.02 2.38 -9.38
N GLN A 292 2.64 2.06 -8.16
CA GLN A 292 3.28 1.00 -7.37
C GLN A 292 2.41 -0.26 -7.34
N TYR A 293 3.02 -1.42 -7.55
CA TYR A 293 2.32 -2.71 -7.56
C TYR A 293 3.29 -3.88 -7.27
N SER A 294 2.78 -5.11 -7.26
CA SER A 294 3.59 -6.33 -7.24
C SER A 294 3.03 -7.38 -8.18
N VAL A 295 3.86 -7.86 -9.11
CA VAL A 295 3.51 -9.01 -9.97
C VAL A 295 3.47 -10.33 -9.19
N LEU A 296 4.05 -10.38 -7.99
CA LEU A 296 4.12 -11.61 -7.20
C LEU A 296 2.93 -11.79 -6.25
N ARG A 297 2.03 -10.79 -6.19
CA ARG A 297 0.93 -10.75 -5.24
C ARG A 297 0.08 -12.04 -5.17
N PRO A 298 -0.24 -12.74 -6.27
CA PRO A 298 -1.04 -13.97 -6.19
C PRO A 298 -0.21 -15.25 -5.96
N LEU A 299 1.11 -15.15 -5.84
CA LEU A 299 2.02 -16.29 -5.82
C LEU A 299 2.49 -16.60 -4.39
N SER A 300 2.74 -17.88 -4.09
CA SER A 300 3.40 -18.31 -2.85
C SER A 300 4.93 -18.29 -3.00
N GLU A 301 5.67 -18.29 -1.89
CA GLU A 301 7.14 -18.43 -1.90
C GLU A 301 7.60 -19.64 -2.72
N LEU A 302 6.89 -20.76 -2.60
CA LEU A 302 7.25 -22.01 -3.26
C LEU A 302 6.97 -21.94 -4.77
N LEU A 303 5.85 -21.36 -5.18
CA LEU A 303 5.53 -21.16 -6.61
C LEU A 303 6.50 -20.14 -7.24
N ILE A 304 6.88 -19.09 -6.52
CA ILE A 304 7.93 -18.15 -6.95
C ILE A 304 9.25 -18.88 -7.17
N MET A 305 9.68 -19.70 -6.21
CA MET A 305 10.91 -20.48 -6.36
C MET A 305 10.84 -21.46 -7.54
N LYS A 306 9.70 -22.11 -7.74
CA LYS A 306 9.45 -23.02 -8.87
C LYS A 306 9.60 -22.29 -10.20
N MET A 307 8.87 -21.20 -10.38
CA MET A 307 8.92 -20.39 -11.60
C MET A 307 10.33 -19.84 -11.86
N LEU A 308 11.01 -19.33 -10.83
CA LEU A 308 12.38 -18.83 -10.96
C LEU A 308 13.35 -19.94 -11.40
N THR A 309 13.21 -21.14 -10.85
CA THR A 309 14.10 -22.27 -11.15
C THR A 309 13.82 -22.88 -12.54
N GLU A 310 12.55 -23.03 -12.89
CA GLU A 310 12.14 -23.67 -14.15
C GLU A 310 12.29 -22.75 -15.36
N ARG A 311 11.93 -21.47 -15.21
CA ARG A 311 11.90 -20.51 -16.33
C ARG A 311 13.14 -19.65 -16.45
N TYR A 312 13.75 -19.26 -15.33
CA TYR A 312 14.89 -18.34 -15.30
C TYR A 312 16.09 -18.91 -14.50
N PRO A 313 16.57 -20.12 -14.83
CA PRO A 313 17.63 -20.79 -14.08
C PRO A 313 18.95 -20.00 -14.03
N GLU A 314 19.21 -19.12 -14.98
CA GLU A 314 20.36 -18.20 -14.98
C GLU A 314 20.23 -17.12 -13.91
N LEU A 315 19.03 -16.58 -13.69
CA LEU A 315 18.76 -15.63 -12.60
C LEU A 315 18.76 -16.35 -11.25
N GLN A 316 18.18 -17.55 -11.19
CA GLN A 316 18.15 -18.38 -9.98
C GLN A 316 19.55 -18.60 -9.38
N ARG A 317 20.58 -18.82 -10.21
CA ARG A 317 21.97 -18.98 -9.74
C ARG A 317 22.53 -17.76 -8.99
N LEU A 318 21.98 -16.57 -9.22
CA LEU A 318 22.43 -15.33 -8.59
C LEU A 318 21.80 -15.14 -7.20
N GLN A 319 20.73 -15.87 -6.90
CA GLN A 319 19.91 -15.68 -5.71
C GLN A 319 20.69 -16.00 -4.42
N VAL A 320 20.73 -15.03 -3.52
CA VAL A 320 21.23 -15.22 -2.15
C VAL A 320 20.24 -14.62 -1.17
N SER A 321 19.57 -15.46 -0.38
CA SER A 321 18.67 -14.98 0.69
C SER A 321 19.32 -14.98 2.09
N CYS A 322 20.55 -15.47 2.21
CA CYS A 322 21.22 -15.65 3.49
C CYS A 322 21.76 -14.31 4.05
N HIS A 323 21.21 -13.84 5.17
CA HIS A 323 21.71 -12.64 5.88
C HIS A 323 23.07 -12.84 6.56
N ALA A 324 23.50 -14.10 6.73
CA ALA A 324 24.81 -14.47 7.26
C ALA A 324 25.75 -14.94 6.14
N ALA A 325 25.48 -14.55 4.89
CA ALA A 325 26.35 -14.86 3.76
C ALA A 325 27.75 -14.26 3.95
N HIS A 326 28.71 -14.79 3.21
CA HIS A 326 30.10 -14.36 3.24
C HIS A 326 30.67 -14.34 1.83
N VAL A 327 31.68 -13.50 1.63
CA VAL A 327 32.40 -13.40 0.35
C VAL A 327 33.49 -14.47 0.32
N GLU A 328 33.52 -15.26 -0.74
CA GLU A 328 34.58 -16.22 -1.05
C GLU A 328 35.08 -15.93 -2.47
N GLY A 329 36.25 -15.30 -2.59
CA GLY A 329 36.72 -14.72 -3.85
C GLY A 329 35.75 -13.64 -4.35
N ASP A 330 35.25 -13.80 -5.58
CA ASP A 330 34.30 -12.87 -6.21
C ASP A 330 32.82 -13.26 -6.05
N ILE A 331 32.53 -14.33 -5.30
CA ILE A 331 31.17 -14.85 -5.13
C ILE A 331 30.73 -14.73 -3.69
N VAL A 332 29.49 -14.30 -3.46
CA VAL A 332 28.85 -14.39 -2.15
C VAL A 332 28.24 -15.78 -1.99
N ARG A 333 28.58 -16.46 -0.89
CA ARG A 333 28.07 -17.79 -0.56
C ARG A 333 27.17 -17.80 0.67
N PRO A 334 26.11 -18.64 0.68
CA PRO A 334 25.25 -18.81 1.83
C PRO A 334 25.99 -19.50 2.99
N CYS A 335 25.53 -19.27 4.23
CA CYS A 335 26.12 -19.90 5.41
C CYS A 335 25.68 -21.37 5.60
N GLY A 336 24.56 -21.76 4.99
CA GLY A 336 23.98 -23.10 5.08
C GLY A 336 23.52 -23.52 6.48
N LYS A 337 23.23 -22.58 7.38
CA LYS A 337 22.83 -22.88 8.78
C LYS A 337 21.75 -21.96 9.37
N CYS A 338 21.47 -20.82 8.76
CA CYS A 338 20.40 -19.94 9.24
C CYS A 338 19.03 -20.43 8.76
N GLU A 339 17.96 -19.89 9.36
CA GLU A 339 16.57 -20.19 8.99
C GLU A 339 16.34 -19.99 7.49
N LYS A 340 16.73 -18.83 6.94
CA LYS A 340 16.59 -18.56 5.50
C LYS A 340 17.30 -19.58 4.61
N CYS A 341 18.44 -20.13 5.04
CA CYS A 341 19.12 -21.19 4.29
C CYS A 341 18.31 -22.49 4.30
N ARG A 342 17.77 -22.90 5.45
CA ARG A 342 16.89 -24.07 5.55
C ARG A 342 15.68 -23.93 4.65
N ARG A 343 15.09 -22.74 4.61
CA ARG A 343 13.94 -22.41 3.77
C ARG A 343 14.25 -22.52 2.27
N ILE A 344 15.32 -21.86 1.81
CA ILE A 344 15.72 -21.93 0.39
C ILE A 344 16.10 -23.34 -0.03
N VAL A 345 16.93 -24.04 0.76
CA VAL A 345 17.31 -25.42 0.47
C VAL A 345 16.07 -26.31 0.46
N GLY A 346 15.21 -26.22 1.48
CA GLY A 346 13.98 -27.00 1.54
C GLY A 346 13.12 -26.81 0.30
N MET A 347 12.85 -25.57 -0.12
CA MET A 347 12.06 -25.29 -1.33
C MET A 347 12.72 -25.86 -2.59
N LEU A 348 14.02 -25.66 -2.78
CA LEU A 348 14.73 -26.17 -3.97
C LEU A 348 14.68 -27.70 -4.02
N GLU A 349 14.98 -28.38 -2.91
CA GLU A 349 14.97 -29.84 -2.84
C GLU A 349 13.55 -30.42 -3.02
N ALA A 350 12.52 -29.77 -2.46
CA ALA A 350 11.12 -30.14 -2.67
C ALA A 350 10.71 -30.04 -4.15
N LEU A 351 11.24 -29.05 -4.86
CA LEU A 351 11.00 -28.86 -6.29
C LEU A 351 11.93 -29.73 -7.16
N GLY A 352 12.92 -30.41 -6.57
CA GLY A 352 13.92 -31.20 -7.30
C GLY A 352 14.98 -30.36 -8.01
N ALA A 353 15.12 -29.12 -7.57
CA ALA A 353 16.12 -28.19 -8.04
C ALA A 353 17.43 -28.36 -7.26
N ASP A 354 18.55 -28.26 -7.97
CA ASP A 354 19.88 -28.33 -7.37
C ASP A 354 20.21 -27.05 -6.58
N ALA A 355 20.19 -27.14 -5.24
CA ALA A 355 20.58 -26.04 -4.36
C ALA A 355 22.06 -25.64 -4.52
N GLY A 356 22.91 -26.52 -5.07
CA GLY A 356 24.29 -26.20 -5.44
C GLY A 356 24.41 -25.04 -6.42
N ARG A 357 23.38 -24.80 -7.25
CA ARG A 357 23.30 -23.65 -8.16
C ARG A 357 23.32 -22.30 -7.44
N CYS A 358 22.86 -22.24 -6.19
CA CYS A 358 22.92 -21.03 -5.35
C CYS A 358 24.16 -21.00 -4.44
N GLY A 359 25.16 -21.86 -4.69
CA GLY A 359 26.41 -21.90 -3.94
C GLY A 359 26.37 -22.68 -2.63
N TYR A 360 25.31 -23.47 -2.37
CA TYR A 360 25.26 -24.39 -1.23
C TYR A 360 26.14 -25.62 -1.47
N THR A 361 26.91 -26.04 -0.48
CA THR A 361 27.67 -27.30 -0.56
C THR A 361 26.79 -28.51 -0.21
N PRO A 362 27.15 -29.74 -0.63
CA PRO A 362 26.40 -30.94 -0.26
C PRO A 362 26.25 -31.14 1.26
N GLU A 363 27.26 -30.71 2.04
CA GLU A 363 27.21 -30.75 3.51
C GLU A 363 26.21 -29.72 4.07
N GLN A 364 26.21 -28.50 3.52
CA GLN A 364 25.24 -27.47 3.89
C GLN A 364 23.80 -27.90 3.59
N ILE A 365 23.57 -28.54 2.44
CA ILE A 365 22.26 -29.06 2.04
C ILE A 365 21.76 -30.09 3.04
N ARG A 366 22.58 -31.13 3.32
CA ARG A 366 22.23 -32.16 4.32
C ARG A 366 21.93 -31.57 5.69
N ARG A 367 22.76 -30.62 6.15
CA ARG A 367 22.53 -29.94 7.44
C ARG A 367 21.23 -29.16 7.44
N CYS A 368 20.97 -28.38 6.38
CA CYS A 368 19.75 -27.60 6.27
C CYS A 368 18.49 -28.47 6.34
N LEU A 369 18.49 -29.60 5.63
CA LEU A 369 17.38 -30.56 5.63
C LEU A 369 17.21 -31.24 7.00
N GLY A 370 18.31 -31.69 7.63
CA GLY A 370 18.25 -32.31 8.97
C GLY A 370 17.70 -31.35 10.03
N GLU A 371 18.18 -30.10 10.04
CA GLU A 371 17.71 -29.09 10.98
C GLU A 371 16.29 -28.57 10.67
N LEU A 372 15.78 -28.74 9.45
CA LEU A 372 14.43 -28.29 9.08
C LEU A 372 13.38 -29.01 9.93
N LYS A 373 13.58 -30.30 10.19
CA LYS A 373 12.70 -31.13 11.04
C LYS A 373 12.65 -30.63 12.49
N GLU A 374 13.77 -30.18 13.03
CA GLU A 374 13.89 -29.78 14.44
C GLU A 374 13.53 -28.31 14.68
N LYS A 375 13.95 -27.41 13.78
CA LYS A 375 13.92 -25.96 14.00
C LYS A 375 12.81 -25.27 13.19
N GLY A 376 12.23 -25.94 12.21
CA GLY A 376 11.23 -25.37 11.31
C GLY A 376 11.75 -24.18 10.49
N ILE A 377 10.79 -23.46 9.90
CA ILE A 377 10.97 -22.26 9.07
C ILE A 377 9.87 -21.25 9.35
N HIS A 378 10.17 -19.98 9.05
CA HIS A 378 9.23 -18.88 9.10
C HIS A 378 8.60 -18.69 7.71
N GLN A 379 7.39 -19.22 7.54
CA GLN A 379 6.55 -19.12 6.34
C GLN A 379 5.07 -19.11 6.73
N GLU A 380 4.18 -18.78 5.77
CA GLU A 380 2.77 -19.09 5.95
C GLU A 380 2.57 -20.58 6.29
N SER A 381 1.71 -20.85 7.28
CA SER A 381 1.53 -22.21 7.82
C SER A 381 1.09 -23.24 6.77
N ALA A 382 0.33 -22.82 5.75
CA ALA A 382 -0.06 -23.71 4.65
C ALA A 382 1.14 -24.04 3.74
N GLY A 383 2.00 -23.06 3.47
CA GLY A 383 3.23 -23.21 2.69
C GLY A 383 4.23 -24.14 3.36
N ALA A 384 4.50 -23.95 4.67
CA ALA A 384 5.38 -24.82 5.43
C ALA A 384 4.90 -26.28 5.44
N ARG A 385 3.59 -26.52 5.60
CA ARG A 385 2.99 -27.87 5.57
C ARG A 385 3.06 -28.51 4.19
N HIS A 386 2.85 -27.73 3.13
CA HIS A 386 2.98 -28.26 1.78
C HIS A 386 4.43 -28.60 1.45
N LEU A 387 5.37 -27.77 1.89
CA LEU A 387 6.79 -28.02 1.72
C LEU A 387 7.21 -29.33 2.40
N GLU A 388 6.79 -29.55 3.65
CA GLU A 388 7.01 -30.82 4.35
C GLU A 388 6.44 -32.01 3.59
N HIS A 389 5.20 -31.87 3.06
CA HIS A 389 4.57 -32.91 2.26
C HIS A 389 5.39 -33.27 1.01
N LEU A 390 5.84 -32.28 0.23
CA LEU A 390 6.64 -32.51 -0.97
C LEU A 390 8.01 -33.11 -0.67
N LEU A 391 8.65 -32.68 0.42
CA LEU A 391 9.94 -33.26 0.85
C LEU A 391 9.79 -34.73 1.27
N ALA A 392 8.68 -35.08 1.92
CA ALA A 392 8.36 -36.46 2.29
C ALA A 392 8.04 -37.31 1.07
N GLU A 393 7.22 -36.80 0.14
CA GLU A 393 6.86 -37.48 -1.11
C GLU A 393 8.09 -37.81 -1.97
N ARG A 394 9.07 -36.91 -2.02
CA ARG A 394 10.34 -37.13 -2.74
C ARG A 394 11.35 -38.02 -1.99
N GLY A 395 11.06 -38.41 -0.75
CA GLY A 395 11.99 -39.17 0.09
C GLY A 395 13.23 -38.40 0.53
N VAL A 396 13.24 -37.07 0.39
CA VAL A 396 14.37 -36.20 0.78
C VAL A 396 14.38 -35.99 2.29
N LEU A 397 13.20 -35.79 2.89
CA LEU A 397 13.03 -35.68 4.33
C LEU A 397 11.78 -36.49 4.73
N PRO A 398 11.95 -37.78 5.10
CA PRO A 398 10.82 -38.60 5.54
C PRO A 398 10.15 -38.00 6.79
N SER A 399 8.82 -38.01 6.79
CA SER A 399 8.03 -37.62 7.97
C SER A 399 7.58 -38.86 8.74
N ASP A 400 7.69 -38.81 10.06
CA ASP A 400 7.25 -39.90 10.96
C ASP A 400 5.71 -39.87 11.14
N THR A 401 5.06 -38.78 10.73
CA THR A 401 3.61 -38.61 10.76
C THR A 401 3.06 -38.40 9.34
N PRO A 402 1.79 -38.77 9.09
CA PRO A 402 1.17 -38.49 7.80
C PRO A 402 1.16 -36.99 7.50
N THR A 403 1.74 -36.60 6.36
CA THR A 403 1.66 -35.24 5.85
C THR A 403 0.44 -35.08 4.96
N HIS A 404 -0.14 -33.88 4.92
CA HIS A 404 -1.32 -33.59 4.09
C HIS A 404 -1.00 -32.48 3.10
N PRO A 405 -1.30 -32.66 1.79
CA PRO A 405 -1.05 -31.63 0.80
C PRO A 405 -1.87 -30.36 1.05
N ARG A 406 -1.34 -29.24 0.55
CA ARG A 406 -2.02 -27.95 0.40
C ARG A 406 -1.78 -27.49 -1.04
N PRO A 407 -2.48 -28.08 -2.02
CA PRO A 407 -2.20 -27.88 -3.43
C PRO A 407 -2.32 -26.40 -3.85
N GLU A 408 -3.11 -25.61 -3.13
CA GLU A 408 -3.25 -24.17 -3.36
C GLU A 408 -1.92 -23.38 -3.29
N ILE A 409 -0.90 -23.95 -2.64
CA ILE A 409 0.42 -23.33 -2.53
C ILE A 409 1.16 -23.35 -3.87
N LEU A 410 0.91 -24.33 -4.73
CA LEU A 410 1.47 -24.39 -6.09
C LEU A 410 0.51 -23.82 -7.14
N GLN A 411 -0.61 -23.23 -6.74
CA GLN A 411 -1.60 -22.60 -7.62
C GLN A 411 -1.49 -21.08 -7.55
N VAL A 412 -1.93 -20.40 -8.60
CA VAL A 412 -2.13 -18.94 -8.55
C VAL A 412 -3.36 -18.64 -7.69
N ARG A 413 -3.20 -17.82 -6.65
CA ARG A 413 -4.27 -17.56 -5.68
C ARG A 413 -4.87 -16.18 -5.89
N ILE A 414 -6.17 -16.15 -6.21
CA ILE A 414 -6.98 -14.93 -6.24
C ILE A 414 -7.75 -14.83 -4.93
N ASP A 415 -7.39 -13.85 -4.11
CA ASP A 415 -8.02 -13.61 -2.81
C ASP A 415 -8.54 -12.16 -2.76
N PRO A 416 -9.84 -11.92 -2.53
CA PRO A 416 -10.41 -10.57 -2.47
C PRO A 416 -9.77 -9.64 -1.43
N GLU A 417 -9.14 -10.20 -0.40
CA GLU A 417 -8.44 -9.45 0.61
C GLU A 417 -6.94 -9.34 0.32
N ARG A 418 -6.27 -10.39 -0.16
CA ARG A 418 -4.80 -10.45 -0.25
C ARG A 418 -4.25 -10.19 -1.64
N SER A 419 -4.85 -10.81 -2.64
CA SER A 419 -4.40 -10.79 -4.03
C SER A 419 -5.56 -10.66 -5.01
N PRO A 420 -6.38 -9.59 -4.92
CA PRO A 420 -7.40 -9.37 -5.93
C PRO A 420 -6.76 -9.17 -7.31
N VAL A 421 -7.50 -9.57 -8.34
CA VAL A 421 -7.04 -9.56 -9.74
C VAL A 421 -6.68 -8.14 -10.20
N ASP A 422 -7.27 -7.10 -9.61
CA ASP A 422 -7.09 -5.69 -9.96
C ASP A 422 -5.83 -5.04 -9.36
N THR A 423 -5.01 -5.80 -8.63
CA THR A 423 -3.73 -5.34 -8.05
C THR A 423 -2.56 -5.39 -9.02
N ILE A 424 -2.69 -6.09 -10.14
CA ILE A 424 -1.70 -6.13 -11.23
C ILE A 424 -2.29 -5.35 -12.41
N PRO A 425 -1.53 -4.42 -13.04
CA PRO A 425 -2.02 -3.64 -14.17
C PRO A 425 -2.58 -4.51 -15.30
N ARG A 426 -3.72 -4.12 -15.86
CA ARG A 426 -4.41 -4.85 -16.95
C ARG A 426 -3.49 -5.22 -18.11
N PRO A 427 -2.66 -4.30 -18.68
CA PRO A 427 -1.77 -4.64 -19.80
C PRO A 427 -0.73 -5.70 -19.46
N LEU A 428 -0.35 -5.81 -18.17
CA LEU A 428 0.63 -6.81 -17.72
C LEU A 428 -0.04 -8.17 -17.48
N ARG A 429 -1.24 -8.20 -16.89
CA ARG A 429 -1.93 -9.46 -16.54
C ARG A 429 -2.13 -10.38 -17.73
N ALA A 430 -2.58 -9.83 -18.87
CA ALA A 430 -2.80 -10.60 -20.10
C ALA A 430 -1.54 -11.35 -20.59
N ARG A 431 -0.34 -10.86 -20.25
CA ARG A 431 0.94 -11.46 -20.63
C ARG A 431 1.59 -12.25 -19.50
N LEU A 432 1.32 -11.90 -18.24
CA LEU A 432 1.86 -12.56 -17.06
C LEU A 432 1.11 -13.84 -16.69
N TYR A 433 -0.21 -13.85 -16.79
CA TYR A 433 -1.01 -15.02 -16.39
C TYR A 433 -0.68 -16.28 -17.22
N PRO A 434 -0.47 -16.20 -18.55
CA PRO A 434 0.04 -17.35 -19.30
C PRO A 434 1.35 -17.90 -18.72
N ILE A 435 2.32 -17.03 -18.41
CA ILE A 435 3.59 -17.42 -17.77
C ILE A 435 3.33 -18.09 -16.41
N TYR A 436 2.38 -17.59 -15.62
CA TYR A 436 2.06 -18.22 -14.33
C TYR A 436 1.49 -19.63 -14.53
N MET A 437 0.56 -19.78 -15.47
CA MET A 437 -0.14 -21.04 -15.73
C MET A 437 0.75 -22.12 -16.36
N GLU A 438 1.85 -21.75 -17.01
CA GLU A 438 2.86 -22.72 -17.47
C GLU A 438 3.56 -23.46 -16.32
N HIS A 439 3.63 -22.85 -15.13
CA HIS A 439 4.36 -23.39 -13.98
C HIS A 439 3.46 -23.72 -12.77
N ALA A 440 2.31 -23.06 -12.64
CA ALA A 440 1.36 -23.30 -11.56
C ALA A 440 0.54 -24.57 -11.79
N ALA A 441 0.11 -25.22 -10.71
CA ALA A 441 -0.77 -26.40 -10.73
C ALA A 441 -2.26 -26.01 -10.93
N GLY A 442 -2.52 -24.96 -11.72
CA GLY A 442 -3.84 -24.32 -11.85
C GLY A 442 -3.95 -23.00 -11.08
N ALA A 443 -5.17 -22.48 -11.00
CA ALA A 443 -5.51 -21.26 -10.27
C ALA A 443 -6.76 -21.46 -9.43
N VAL A 444 -6.81 -20.77 -8.28
CA VAL A 444 -7.91 -20.84 -7.34
C VAL A 444 -8.34 -19.46 -6.86
N GLN A 445 -9.64 -19.30 -6.64
CA GLN A 445 -10.24 -18.13 -6.03
C GLN A 445 -10.77 -18.43 -4.63
N ARG A 446 -10.55 -17.50 -3.71
CA ARG A 446 -11.00 -17.59 -2.32
C ARG A 446 -12.50 -17.33 -2.23
N ALA A 447 -13.26 -18.32 -1.76
CA ALA A 447 -14.68 -18.21 -1.42
C ALA A 447 -14.87 -18.50 0.08
N GLY A 448 -14.82 -17.44 0.89
CA GLY A 448 -14.82 -17.56 2.35
C GLY A 448 -13.60 -18.32 2.87
N ARG A 449 -13.80 -19.52 3.43
CA ARG A 449 -12.72 -20.38 3.94
C ARG A 449 -12.22 -21.43 2.95
N ARG A 450 -12.81 -21.51 1.76
CA ARG A 450 -12.51 -22.53 0.75
C ARG A 450 -11.85 -21.91 -0.49
N TRP A 451 -11.14 -22.76 -1.22
CA TRP A 451 -10.59 -22.46 -2.53
C TRP A 451 -11.49 -23.13 -3.57
N ALA A 452 -11.84 -22.40 -4.62
CA ALA A 452 -12.55 -22.90 -5.79
C ALA A 452 -11.67 -22.68 -7.02
N GLU A 453 -11.67 -23.61 -7.97
CA GLU A 453 -10.93 -23.45 -9.22
C GLU A 453 -11.45 -22.23 -9.99
N VAL A 454 -10.53 -21.53 -10.67
CA VAL A 454 -10.85 -20.38 -11.51
C VAL A 454 -9.98 -20.39 -12.76
N ASP A 455 -10.56 -19.98 -13.89
CA ASP A 455 -9.80 -19.75 -15.12
C ASP A 455 -9.36 -18.28 -15.21
N LEU A 456 -8.05 -18.07 -15.09
CA LEU A 456 -7.43 -16.74 -15.15
C LEU A 456 -7.41 -16.13 -16.54
N LEU A 457 -7.59 -16.93 -17.59
CA LEU A 457 -7.46 -16.50 -18.98
C LEU A 457 -8.79 -16.07 -19.60
N THR A 458 -9.85 -16.00 -18.79
CA THR A 458 -11.15 -15.46 -19.21
C THR A 458 -11.09 -13.93 -19.37
N ASP A 459 -11.90 -13.40 -20.28
CA ASP A 459 -12.04 -11.94 -20.48
C ASP A 459 -12.44 -11.23 -19.18
N GLU A 460 -13.27 -11.85 -18.34
CA GLU A 460 -13.66 -11.28 -17.05
C GLU A 460 -12.45 -11.05 -16.13
N MET A 461 -11.52 -12.00 -16.05
CA MET A 461 -10.32 -11.86 -15.22
C MET A 461 -9.33 -10.88 -15.84
N LEU A 462 -9.13 -10.97 -17.16
CA LEU A 462 -8.13 -10.19 -17.88
C LEU A 462 -8.53 -8.73 -18.11
N ALA A 463 -9.82 -8.42 -18.28
CA ALA A 463 -10.31 -7.10 -18.62
C ALA A 463 -10.63 -6.20 -17.41
N ARG A 464 -10.74 -6.76 -16.19
CA ARG A 464 -10.99 -6.00 -14.95
C ARG A 464 -10.03 -4.80 -14.84
N PRO A 465 -10.51 -3.56 -14.70
CA PRO A 465 -9.61 -2.41 -14.61
C PRO A 465 -8.71 -2.57 -13.37
N HIS A 466 -7.46 -2.09 -13.47
CA HIS A 466 -6.63 -2.00 -12.27
C HIS A 466 -7.29 -1.02 -11.28
N GLN A 467 -7.15 -1.26 -9.98
CA GLN A 467 -7.77 -0.47 -8.90
C GLN A 467 -7.45 1.04 -8.94
N HIS A 468 -6.38 1.40 -9.64
CA HIS A 468 -5.99 2.77 -9.94
C HIS A 468 -5.94 3.04 -11.43
N GLU A 469 -6.39 2.16 -12.32
CA GLU A 469 -6.59 2.57 -13.72
C GLU A 469 -7.66 3.66 -13.73
N THR A 470 -7.22 4.91 -13.87
CA THR A 470 -8.05 5.91 -14.51
C THR A 470 -8.16 5.42 -15.93
N LEU A 471 -9.36 4.94 -16.30
CA LEU A 471 -9.73 4.87 -17.71
C LEU A 471 -9.33 6.22 -18.33
N PRO A 472 -8.84 6.23 -19.59
CA PRO A 472 -8.37 7.46 -20.20
C PRO A 472 -9.40 8.58 -19.96
N PRO A 473 -8.96 9.83 -19.74
CA PRO A 473 -9.85 10.96 -19.81
C PRO A 473 -10.25 11.09 -21.27
N ASP A 474 -11.20 10.27 -21.67
CA ASP A 474 -12.17 10.62 -22.68
C ASP A 474 -12.77 11.90 -22.11
N GLY A 475 -12.33 13.04 -22.63
CA GLY A 475 -12.85 14.33 -22.22
C GLY A 475 -14.37 14.23 -22.17
N SER A 476 -14.94 14.54 -21.00
CA SER A 476 -16.37 14.49 -20.64
C SER A 476 -16.99 13.19 -20.09
N GLY A 477 -16.24 12.15 -19.69
CA GLY A 477 -16.84 10.84 -19.35
C GLY A 477 -17.28 10.51 -17.89
N ASP A 478 -16.45 10.75 -16.86
CA ASP A 478 -16.63 10.06 -15.55
C ASP A 478 -17.68 10.74 -14.62
N ARG A 479 -17.81 12.07 -14.68
CA ARG A 479 -18.90 12.78 -13.98
C ARG A 479 -20.25 12.34 -14.52
N ASP A 480 -20.38 12.28 -15.85
CA ASP A 480 -21.60 11.83 -16.52
C ASP A 480 -21.91 10.36 -16.23
N GLU A 481 -20.91 9.54 -15.90
CA GLU A 481 -21.15 8.17 -15.49
C GLU A 481 -21.77 8.08 -14.09
N VAL A 482 -21.59 9.02 -13.15
CA VAL A 482 -22.26 8.96 -11.82
C VAL A 482 -23.53 9.78 -11.72
N LEU A 483 -23.68 10.78 -12.58
CA LEU A 483 -24.85 11.65 -12.60
C LEU A 483 -26.07 10.94 -13.19
N TRP A 484 -27.22 11.09 -12.54
CA TRP A 484 -28.50 10.63 -13.08
C TRP A 484 -28.91 11.48 -14.29
N GLY A 485 -28.70 12.79 -14.22
CA GLY A 485 -29.17 13.75 -15.23
C GLY A 485 -28.46 13.69 -16.57
N SER A 486 -27.28 13.09 -16.64
CA SER A 486 -26.50 12.88 -17.87
C SER A 486 -26.93 11.64 -18.66
N LEU A 487 -27.67 10.72 -18.03
CA LEU A 487 -28.07 9.46 -18.68
C LEU A 487 -29.21 9.67 -19.67
N THR A 488 -29.10 9.03 -20.83
CA THR A 488 -30.28 8.82 -21.67
C THR A 488 -31.18 7.74 -21.07
N TRP A 489 -32.48 7.72 -21.39
CA TRP A 489 -33.39 6.72 -20.79
C TRP A 489 -32.98 5.25 -21.07
N PRO A 490 -32.35 4.89 -22.22
CA PRO A 490 -31.74 3.57 -22.40
C PRO A 490 -30.56 3.30 -21.45
N ASP A 491 -29.67 4.28 -21.24
CA ASP A 491 -28.54 4.15 -20.31
C ASP A 491 -29.03 3.96 -18.87
N ALA A 492 -30.06 4.74 -18.48
CA ALA A 492 -30.72 4.61 -17.19
C ALA A 492 -31.29 3.19 -17.00
N ARG A 493 -31.95 2.63 -18.01
CA ARG A 493 -32.47 1.24 -17.95
C ARG A 493 -31.35 0.22 -17.72
N ALA A 494 -30.21 0.36 -18.40
CA ALA A 494 -29.08 -0.55 -18.25
C ALA A 494 -28.44 -0.44 -16.85
N ARG A 495 -28.43 0.77 -16.29
CA ARG A 495 -27.68 1.12 -15.08
C ARG A 495 -28.48 0.97 -13.78
N LEU A 496 -29.80 1.15 -13.83
CA LEU A 496 -30.69 0.99 -12.67
C LEU A 496 -30.96 -0.47 -12.27
N GLY A 497 -30.69 -1.44 -13.16
CA GLY A 497 -30.75 -2.85 -12.81
C GLY A 497 -29.72 -3.26 -11.75
N PRO A 498 -28.42 -3.00 -11.95
CA PRO A 498 -27.37 -3.34 -10.98
C PRO A 498 -27.21 -2.34 -9.81
N THR A 499 -27.51 -1.05 -9.99
CA THR A 499 -27.35 -0.04 -8.93
C THR A 499 -28.57 0.05 -8.01
N SER A 500 -28.36 -0.12 -6.71
CA SER A 500 -29.44 -0.05 -5.71
C SER A 500 -29.48 1.27 -4.91
N VAL A 501 -28.45 2.12 -5.05
CA VAL A 501 -28.24 3.32 -4.22
C VAL A 501 -28.30 4.59 -5.05
N ALA A 502 -29.01 5.60 -4.56
CA ALA A 502 -28.99 6.96 -5.11
C ALA A 502 -28.70 8.02 -4.03
N LEU A 503 -28.02 9.08 -4.43
CA LEU A 503 -27.69 10.25 -3.61
C LEU A 503 -28.48 11.46 -4.11
N LEU A 504 -29.21 12.14 -3.23
CA LEU A 504 -29.95 13.37 -3.56
C LEU A 504 -29.29 14.56 -2.86
N PRO A 505 -28.50 15.38 -3.56
CA PRO A 505 -27.94 16.60 -2.99
C PRO A 505 -29.02 17.68 -2.85
N VAL A 506 -29.09 18.30 -1.67
CA VAL A 506 -30.02 19.38 -1.34
C VAL A 506 -29.25 20.50 -0.64
N GLY A 507 -29.22 21.68 -1.26
CA GLY A 507 -28.57 22.87 -0.71
C GLY A 507 -29.56 23.98 -0.38
N ALA A 508 -29.09 25.21 -0.52
CA ALA A 508 -29.83 26.45 -0.35
C ALA A 508 -29.15 27.62 -1.09
N ILE A 509 -29.90 28.73 -1.21
CA ILE A 509 -29.38 30.01 -1.70
C ILE A 509 -29.50 31.04 -0.57
N GLU A 510 -28.39 31.34 0.10
CA GLU A 510 -28.34 32.21 1.27
C GLU A 510 -26.98 32.87 1.48
N GLN A 511 -26.96 33.87 2.37
CA GLN A 511 -25.72 34.56 2.72
C GLN A 511 -24.71 33.63 3.42
N HIS A 512 -23.43 33.78 3.09
CA HIS A 512 -22.31 33.07 3.73
C HIS A 512 -21.23 34.08 4.19
N GLY A 513 -21.69 35.19 4.75
CA GLY A 513 -20.86 36.36 5.02
C GLY A 513 -20.40 37.11 3.76
N PRO A 514 -19.57 38.17 3.89
CA PRO A 514 -19.30 39.11 2.79
C PRO A 514 -18.41 38.59 1.65
N HIS A 515 -17.88 37.37 1.76
CA HIS A 515 -16.77 36.88 0.94
C HIS A 515 -17.08 35.60 0.19
N LEU A 516 -18.14 34.89 0.55
CA LEU A 516 -18.55 33.64 -0.09
C LEU A 516 -19.78 33.86 -0.99
N PRO A 517 -19.92 33.07 -2.07
CA PRO A 517 -21.11 33.06 -2.92
C PRO A 517 -22.41 32.70 -2.17
N LEU A 518 -23.56 32.96 -2.80
CA LEU A 518 -24.87 32.66 -2.21
C LEU A 518 -25.25 31.16 -2.31
N ASP A 519 -24.59 30.39 -3.17
CA ASP A 519 -24.93 29.01 -3.52
C ASP A 519 -24.00 27.98 -2.89
N VAL A 520 -23.24 28.36 -1.86
CA VAL A 520 -22.25 27.49 -1.19
C VAL A 520 -22.87 26.16 -0.77
N ASP A 521 -24.03 26.17 -0.12
CA ASP A 521 -24.71 24.95 0.34
C ASP A 521 -25.06 24.00 -0.81
N ALA A 522 -25.51 24.55 -1.94
CA ALA A 522 -25.85 23.76 -3.13
C ALA A 522 -24.59 23.21 -3.80
N TYR A 523 -23.55 24.03 -3.91
CA TYR A 523 -22.26 23.63 -4.44
C TYR A 523 -21.63 22.50 -3.61
N ASP A 524 -21.59 22.66 -2.29
CA ASP A 524 -20.97 21.69 -1.38
C ASP A 524 -21.74 20.36 -1.37
N ALA A 525 -23.08 20.42 -1.28
CA ALA A 525 -23.91 19.22 -1.32
C ALA A 525 -23.74 18.43 -2.63
N GLU A 526 -23.74 19.11 -3.79
CA GLU A 526 -23.53 18.46 -5.08
C GLU A 526 -22.12 17.89 -5.18
N ARG A 527 -21.09 18.67 -4.83
CA ARG A 527 -19.69 18.27 -4.94
C ARG A 527 -19.39 17.05 -4.07
N LEU A 528 -19.89 17.04 -2.83
CA LEU A 528 -19.74 15.93 -1.89
C LEU A 528 -20.43 14.67 -2.41
N ALA A 529 -21.68 14.78 -2.89
CA ALA A 529 -22.41 13.64 -3.44
C ALA A 529 -21.69 13.01 -4.64
N VAL A 530 -21.19 13.82 -5.58
CA VAL A 530 -20.39 13.36 -6.72
C VAL A 530 -19.10 12.68 -6.27
N GLU A 531 -18.34 13.30 -5.37
CA GLU A 531 -17.07 12.73 -4.89
C GLU A 531 -17.25 11.40 -4.16
N VAL A 532 -18.33 11.27 -3.39
CA VAL A 532 -18.70 10.02 -2.73
C VAL A 532 -19.01 8.94 -3.77
N ALA A 533 -19.87 9.25 -4.76
CA ALA A 533 -20.26 8.29 -5.79
C ALA A 533 -19.08 7.81 -6.63
N GLU A 534 -18.17 8.71 -7.05
CA GLU A 534 -16.97 8.40 -7.83
C GLU A 534 -16.00 7.49 -7.07
N ARG A 535 -15.96 7.60 -5.73
CA ARG A 535 -15.07 6.80 -4.86
C ARG A 535 -15.65 5.47 -4.43
N CYS A 536 -16.95 5.24 -4.64
CA CYS A 536 -17.56 3.96 -4.35
C CYS A 536 -17.15 2.89 -5.38
N SER A 537 -17.12 1.63 -4.92
CA SER A 537 -16.94 0.47 -5.80
C SER A 537 -18.18 0.23 -6.67
N ASN A 538 -18.01 -0.37 -7.84
CA ASN A 538 -19.12 -0.74 -8.71
C ASN A 538 -20.06 -1.78 -8.05
N PRO A 539 -21.38 -1.69 -8.27
CA PRO A 539 -22.07 -0.62 -9.00
C PRO A 539 -22.11 0.69 -8.16
N ARG A 540 -21.63 1.79 -8.76
CA ARG A 540 -21.55 3.09 -8.09
C ARG A 540 -22.95 3.65 -7.81
N PRO A 541 -23.14 4.38 -6.69
CA PRO A 541 -24.34 5.17 -6.47
C PRO A 541 -24.60 6.15 -7.62
N LEU A 542 -25.88 6.45 -7.83
CA LEU A 542 -26.34 7.46 -8.77
C LEU A 542 -26.57 8.79 -8.07
N VAL A 543 -26.03 9.89 -8.59
CA VAL A 543 -26.25 11.23 -8.04
C VAL A 543 -27.38 11.91 -8.78
N LEU A 544 -28.48 12.21 -8.07
CA LEU A 544 -29.59 12.97 -8.63
C LEU A 544 -29.19 14.43 -8.88
N PRO A 545 -29.90 15.14 -9.79
CA PRO A 545 -29.77 16.58 -9.90
C PRO A 545 -29.96 17.26 -8.55
N VAL A 546 -29.09 18.23 -8.25
CA VAL A 546 -29.16 19.02 -7.02
C VAL A 546 -30.49 19.77 -6.92
N ILE A 547 -31.04 19.82 -5.71
CA ILE A 547 -32.07 20.79 -5.34
C ILE A 547 -31.33 22.03 -4.80
N PRO A 548 -31.25 23.13 -5.56
CA PRO A 548 -30.45 24.28 -5.16
C PRO A 548 -31.13 25.18 -4.12
N TYR A 549 -32.45 25.04 -3.91
CA TYR A 549 -33.22 25.88 -3.01
C TYR A 549 -33.63 25.12 -1.74
N GLY A 550 -33.46 25.79 -0.60
CA GLY A 550 -33.72 25.23 0.73
C GLY A 550 -34.54 26.16 1.62
N VAL A 551 -34.64 25.79 2.89
CA VAL A 551 -35.37 26.54 3.93
C VAL A 551 -34.41 27.53 4.60
N SER A 552 -34.35 28.75 4.06
CA SER A 552 -33.38 29.79 4.41
C SER A 552 -34.02 31.08 4.94
N TYR A 553 -35.28 31.04 5.39
CA TYR A 553 -36.03 32.23 5.81
C TYR A 553 -35.35 33.03 6.96
N HIS A 554 -34.46 32.38 7.71
CA HIS A 554 -33.67 33.01 8.77
C HIS A 554 -32.53 33.90 8.23
N HIS A 555 -32.28 33.86 6.91
CA HIS A 555 -31.35 34.71 6.19
C HIS A 555 -32.05 35.74 5.27
N ASP A 556 -33.37 35.91 5.36
CA ASP A 556 -34.16 36.79 4.48
C ASP A 556 -33.76 38.28 4.56
N ASP A 557 -33.17 38.72 5.68
CA ASP A 557 -32.68 40.09 5.84
C ASP A 557 -31.45 40.40 4.97
N PHE A 558 -30.82 39.38 4.37
CA PHE A 558 -29.65 39.54 3.51
C PHE A 558 -30.04 39.51 2.03
N PRO A 559 -29.72 40.57 1.26
CA PRO A 559 -30.01 40.61 -0.17
C PRO A 559 -29.37 39.43 -0.91
N GLY A 560 -30.19 38.69 -1.67
CA GLY A 560 -29.75 37.53 -2.45
C GLY A 560 -30.24 36.19 -1.91
N THR A 561 -30.72 36.12 -0.65
CA THR A 561 -31.35 34.91 -0.10
C THR A 561 -32.64 34.58 -0.86
N ILE A 562 -32.79 33.31 -1.25
CA ILE A 562 -34.01 32.78 -1.89
C ILE A 562 -34.42 31.52 -1.13
N SER A 563 -35.40 31.67 -0.24
CA SER A 563 -35.91 30.58 0.60
C SER A 563 -37.20 29.98 0.05
N VAL A 564 -37.34 28.65 0.14
CA VAL A 564 -38.62 27.94 -0.02
C VAL A 564 -39.20 27.56 1.35
N GLY A 565 -40.52 27.33 1.40
CA GLY A 565 -41.17 26.86 2.62
C GLY A 565 -40.80 25.40 2.94
N PRO A 566 -40.75 25.00 4.23
CA PRO A 566 -40.43 23.64 4.64
C PRO A 566 -41.41 22.60 4.09
N ASP A 567 -42.71 22.94 3.99
CA ASP A 567 -43.73 22.08 3.40
C ASP A 567 -43.46 21.81 1.91
N THR A 568 -43.03 22.84 1.18
CA THR A 568 -42.68 22.74 -0.24
C THR A 568 -41.45 21.86 -0.44
N LEU A 569 -40.40 22.07 0.34
CA LEU A 569 -39.18 21.24 0.26
C LEU A 569 -39.49 19.78 0.60
N ALA A 570 -40.23 19.53 1.69
CA ALA A 570 -40.56 18.19 2.12
C ALA A 570 -41.44 17.46 1.08
N ALA A 571 -42.44 18.14 0.51
CA ALA A 571 -43.29 17.58 -0.54
C ALA A 571 -42.48 17.23 -1.79
N MET A 572 -41.63 18.14 -2.26
CA MET A 572 -40.78 17.94 -3.43
C MET A 572 -39.82 16.75 -3.25
N VAL A 573 -39.10 16.70 -2.13
CA VAL A 573 -38.15 15.62 -1.83
C VAL A 573 -38.86 14.28 -1.71
N ARG A 574 -40.04 14.25 -1.07
CA ARG A 574 -40.87 13.04 -1.01
C ARG A 574 -41.27 12.57 -2.40
N GLU A 575 -41.77 13.45 -3.25
CA GLU A 575 -42.19 13.10 -4.61
C GLU A 575 -41.02 12.57 -5.44
N ILE A 576 -39.84 13.17 -5.32
CA ILE A 576 -38.62 12.67 -5.95
C ILE A 576 -38.29 11.28 -5.43
N GLY A 577 -38.23 11.08 -4.11
CA GLY A 577 -37.88 9.79 -3.51
C GLY A 577 -38.82 8.65 -3.88
N VAL A 578 -40.13 8.92 -3.94
CA VAL A 578 -41.13 7.94 -4.40
C VAL A 578 -40.92 7.58 -5.87
N ASN A 579 -40.58 8.55 -6.73
CA ASN A 579 -40.32 8.26 -8.14
C ASN A 579 -38.98 7.57 -8.38
N VAL A 580 -37.96 7.87 -7.57
CA VAL A 580 -36.67 7.15 -7.58
C VAL A 580 -36.85 5.68 -7.21
N ALA A 581 -37.66 5.39 -6.19
CA ALA A 581 -38.00 4.01 -5.82
C ALA A 581 -38.68 3.25 -6.96
N ARG A 582 -39.59 3.90 -7.69
CA ARG A 582 -40.26 3.30 -8.88
C ARG A 582 -39.30 2.93 -10.00
N GLN A 583 -38.11 3.54 -10.04
CA GLN A 583 -37.06 3.24 -11.01
C GLN A 583 -36.14 2.08 -10.57
N GLY A 584 -36.36 1.48 -9.39
CA GLY A 584 -35.63 0.31 -8.92
C GLY A 584 -34.57 0.57 -7.85
N ILE A 585 -34.40 1.82 -7.40
CA ILE A 585 -33.51 2.16 -6.28
C ILE A 585 -34.13 1.69 -4.96
N ASP A 586 -33.33 1.03 -4.10
CA ASP A 586 -33.75 0.52 -2.79
C ASP A 586 -33.20 1.33 -1.60
N LYS A 587 -32.23 2.22 -1.87
CA LYS A 587 -31.59 3.09 -0.88
C LYS A 587 -31.43 4.51 -1.43
N LEU A 588 -31.99 5.49 -0.72
CA LEU A 588 -31.84 6.91 -1.01
C LEU A 588 -31.13 7.62 0.14
N ILE A 589 -30.01 8.27 -0.14
CA ILE A 589 -29.28 9.10 0.82
C ILE A 589 -29.46 10.55 0.40
N ILE A 590 -30.08 11.35 1.27
CA ILE A 590 -30.22 12.79 1.06
C ILE A 590 -28.97 13.45 1.63
N VAL A 591 -28.16 14.08 0.79
CA VAL A 591 -26.93 14.79 1.18
C VAL A 591 -27.31 16.25 1.38
N ASN A 592 -27.38 16.68 2.64
CA ASN A 592 -27.86 18.02 3.00
C ASN A 592 -26.70 18.99 3.18
N GLY A 593 -26.73 20.11 2.47
CA GLY A 593 -25.76 21.20 2.59
C GLY A 593 -26.13 22.29 3.59
N HIS A 594 -27.41 22.39 3.99
CA HIS A 594 -27.90 23.51 4.81
C HIS A 594 -28.63 23.06 6.08
N GLY A 595 -28.25 23.60 7.24
CA GLY A 595 -28.90 23.30 8.52
C GLY A 595 -30.42 23.53 8.52
N GLY A 596 -30.91 24.60 7.86
CA GLY A 596 -32.34 24.95 7.80
C GLY A 596 -33.22 23.88 7.15
N ASN A 597 -32.66 23.07 6.26
CA ASN A 597 -33.37 21.99 5.56
C ASN A 597 -33.69 20.79 6.47
N GLY A 598 -32.92 20.59 7.55
CA GLY A 598 -32.91 19.37 8.34
C GLY A 598 -34.31 18.83 8.70
N PRO A 599 -35.18 19.62 9.37
CA PRO A 599 -36.53 19.17 9.73
C PRO A 599 -37.39 18.71 8.54
N ALA A 600 -37.36 19.46 7.43
CA ALA A 600 -38.13 19.14 6.23
C ALA A 600 -37.62 17.87 5.55
N LEU A 601 -36.30 17.68 5.47
CA LEU A 601 -35.67 16.51 4.87
C LEU A 601 -35.89 15.25 5.70
N HIS A 602 -35.79 15.34 7.04
CA HIS A 602 -36.08 14.20 7.91
C HIS A 602 -37.54 13.77 7.82
N PHE A 603 -38.47 14.73 7.76
CA PHE A 603 -39.89 14.43 7.55
C PHE A 603 -40.13 13.76 6.19
N ALA A 604 -39.54 14.30 5.11
CA ALA A 604 -39.63 13.68 3.79
C ALA A 604 -39.06 12.25 3.77
N ALA A 605 -37.90 12.03 4.38
CA ALA A 605 -37.28 10.71 4.48
C ALA A 605 -38.19 9.69 5.19
N GLN A 606 -38.86 10.09 6.28
CA GLN A 606 -39.82 9.22 6.97
C GLN A 606 -41.01 8.85 6.07
N LEU A 607 -41.54 9.82 5.33
CA LEU A 607 -42.64 9.57 4.39
C LEU A 607 -42.20 8.66 3.22
N ILE A 608 -40.99 8.82 2.69
CA ILE A 608 -40.45 7.95 1.63
C ILE A 608 -40.27 6.52 2.15
N ASN A 609 -39.67 6.32 3.33
CA ASN A 609 -39.54 5.00 3.95
C ASN A 609 -40.92 4.32 4.10
N ARG A 610 -41.94 5.06 4.52
CA ARG A 610 -43.30 4.55 4.69
C ARG A 610 -44.00 4.23 3.37
N ASP A 611 -43.95 5.16 2.42
CA ASP A 611 -44.78 5.13 1.20
C ASP A 611 -44.14 4.33 0.06
N ALA A 612 -42.81 4.33 -0.03
CA ALA A 612 -42.06 3.69 -1.11
C ALA A 612 -41.34 2.41 -0.66
N HIS A 613 -41.29 2.12 0.64
CA HIS A 613 -40.64 0.95 1.23
C HIS A 613 -39.16 0.79 0.85
N ILE A 614 -38.46 1.92 0.66
CA ILE A 614 -37.00 1.97 0.44
C ILE A 614 -36.29 2.55 1.66
N PHE A 615 -35.04 2.17 1.89
CA PHE A 615 -34.24 2.77 2.96
C PHE A 615 -33.92 4.22 2.59
N THR A 616 -34.35 5.19 3.41
CA THR A 616 -34.04 6.60 3.21
C THR A 616 -33.46 7.23 4.46
N CYS A 617 -32.30 7.89 4.34
CA CYS A 617 -31.70 8.67 5.42
C CYS A 617 -31.24 10.05 4.94
N VAL A 618 -31.07 10.97 5.89
CA VAL A 618 -30.50 12.30 5.65
C VAL A 618 -29.12 12.31 6.28
N ASP A 619 -28.12 12.63 5.48
CA ASP A 619 -26.76 12.93 5.93
C ASP A 619 -26.65 14.45 6.09
N THR A 620 -26.57 14.89 7.34
CA THR A 620 -26.33 16.29 7.69
C THR A 620 -24.83 16.44 7.92
N GLY A 621 -24.09 16.62 6.84
CA GLY A 621 -22.70 17.03 6.92
C GLY A 621 -22.66 18.50 7.30
N GLU A 622 -22.78 18.83 8.58
CA GLU A 622 -22.56 20.20 9.08
C GLU A 622 -21.11 20.59 8.76
N SER A 623 -20.90 21.26 7.61
CA SER A 623 -19.60 21.81 7.21
C SER A 623 -19.30 23.15 7.89
N SER A 624 -20.29 23.75 8.54
CA SER A 624 -20.19 25.08 9.16
C SER A 624 -19.83 25.06 10.66
N ASP A 625 -19.99 23.94 11.36
CA ASP A 625 -19.76 23.82 12.82
C ASP A 625 -18.71 22.73 13.16
N ALA A 626 -17.61 22.69 12.41
CA ALA A 626 -16.40 22.10 12.96
C ALA A 626 -15.96 23.00 14.12
N ASP A 627 -16.25 22.59 15.35
CA ASP A 627 -15.85 23.20 16.62
C ASP A 627 -14.36 23.58 16.57
N VAL A 628 -14.08 24.82 16.11
CA VAL A 628 -12.71 25.32 15.84
C VAL A 628 -11.93 25.45 17.16
N ASP A 629 -12.65 25.45 18.29
CA ASP A 629 -12.09 25.55 19.64
C ASP A 629 -11.61 24.20 20.22
N ALA A 630 -11.71 23.10 19.46
CA ALA A 630 -11.26 21.77 19.90
C ALA A 630 -10.04 21.18 19.14
N LEU A 631 -9.35 21.97 18.33
CA LEU A 631 -8.02 21.65 17.76
C LEU A 631 -6.93 22.55 18.36
#